data_AF-A0A9D6UCM6-F1
#
_entry.id   AF-A0A9D6UCM6-F1
#
_cell.length_a   1.000
_cell.length_b   1.000
_cell.length_c   1.000
_cell.angle_alpha   90.00
_cell.angle_beta   90.00
_cell.angle_gamma   90.00
#
_symmetry.space_group_name_H-M   'P 1'
#
loop_
_entity.id
_entity.type
_entity.pdbx_description
1 polymer ?
#
loop_
_entity_poly.entity_id
_entity_poly.type
_entity_poly.pdbx_seq_one_letter_code
_entity_poly.pdbx_strand_id
1 'polypeptide(L)'
;MTKIRLLLRELRTASDLSQEELAQALNLSRQSIISLERGEYLPSSPVLLALMEFFNCPIEQLVEGIKITRLENNNIEKGGEQNMQLTPWSPFQAIDRMQEEMNDMVERTFGRGDWTRALGTTVGAMNIHENEKEYEIEFQVPGYSDEDLTIEMTEDTLTVSGNKKHEERKDGKSAVRREWQHSEFSRSIRFASPIVEEKVEAKLENGTLTIVAPKVEPAKPKTTKIAVKKK
;
A
#
# COMPACT_ATOMS: atom_id res chain seq x y z
N MET A 1 14.78 -25.82 -22.09
CA MET A 1 14.33 -25.16 -20.83
C MET A 1 12.92 -25.65 -20.56
N THR A 2 12.66 -26.23 -19.40
CA THR A 2 11.31 -26.74 -19.06
C THR A 2 10.39 -25.56 -18.85
N LYS A 3 9.37 -25.40 -19.70
CA LYS A 3 8.41 -24.30 -19.64
C LYS A 3 7.45 -24.58 -18.48
N ILE A 4 7.50 -23.75 -17.44
CA ILE A 4 6.61 -23.88 -16.28
C ILE A 4 5.18 -23.52 -16.72
N ARG A 5 4.20 -24.37 -16.40
CA ARG A 5 2.80 -24.20 -16.82
C ARG A 5 1.85 -24.46 -15.64
N LEU A 6 0.88 -23.56 -15.45
CA LEU A 6 -0.19 -23.72 -14.47
C LEU A 6 -1.33 -24.58 -15.06
N LEU A 7 -1.78 -25.60 -14.34
CA LEU A 7 -2.87 -26.52 -14.75
C LEU A 7 -4.26 -26.07 -14.27
N LEU A 8 -4.43 -24.77 -14.00
CA LEU A 8 -5.63 -24.20 -13.39
C LEU A 8 -6.92 -24.53 -14.15
N ARG A 9 -6.87 -24.46 -15.48
CA ARG A 9 -8.03 -24.77 -16.33
C ARG A 9 -8.48 -26.22 -16.17
N GLU A 10 -7.52 -27.14 -16.08
CA GLU A 10 -7.77 -28.57 -15.99
C GLU A 10 -8.38 -28.91 -14.63
N LEU A 11 -7.82 -28.35 -13.54
CA LEU A 11 -8.36 -28.49 -12.19
C LEU A 11 -9.76 -27.89 -12.05
N ARG A 12 -9.98 -26.67 -12.56
CA ARG A 12 -11.30 -26.03 -12.51
C ARG A 12 -12.37 -26.85 -13.24
N THR A 13 -12.04 -27.37 -14.42
CA THR A 13 -12.98 -28.15 -15.23
C THR A 13 -13.24 -29.53 -14.60
N ALA A 14 -12.24 -30.14 -13.96
CA ALA A 14 -12.40 -31.39 -13.22
C ALA A 14 -13.28 -31.22 -11.97
N SER A 15 -13.30 -30.03 -11.36
CA SER A 15 -14.17 -29.69 -10.23
C SER A 15 -15.54 -29.13 -10.62
N ASP A 16 -15.89 -29.14 -11.92
CA ASP A 16 -17.15 -28.61 -12.47
C ASP A 16 -17.45 -27.14 -12.10
N LEU A 17 -16.40 -26.32 -11.99
CA LEU A 17 -16.51 -24.90 -11.62
C LEU A 17 -16.47 -24.00 -12.85
N SER A 18 -17.30 -22.97 -12.90
CA SER A 18 -17.15 -21.87 -13.85
C SER A 18 -15.98 -20.96 -13.46
N GLN A 19 -15.48 -20.18 -14.42
CA GLN A 19 -14.44 -19.18 -14.16
C GLN A 19 -14.91 -18.11 -13.15
N GLU A 20 -16.21 -17.82 -13.13
CA GLU A 20 -16.82 -16.83 -12.23
C GLU A 20 -16.92 -17.40 -10.80
N GLU A 21 -17.34 -18.65 -10.64
CA GLU A 21 -17.42 -19.29 -9.33
C GLU A 21 -16.05 -19.46 -8.69
N LEU A 22 -15.03 -19.84 -9.48
CA LEU A 22 -13.66 -19.90 -8.99
C LEU A 22 -13.11 -18.51 -8.64
N ALA A 23 -13.44 -17.51 -9.44
CA ALA A 23 -13.06 -16.12 -9.17
C ALA A 23 -13.67 -15.63 -7.86
N GLN A 24 -14.97 -15.88 -7.64
CA GLN A 24 -15.67 -15.54 -6.40
C GLN A 24 -15.10 -16.30 -5.19
N ALA A 25 -14.86 -17.60 -5.32
CA ALA A 25 -14.31 -18.42 -4.24
C ALA A 25 -12.91 -17.98 -3.80
N LEU A 26 -12.10 -17.47 -4.75
CA LEU A 26 -10.76 -16.97 -4.49
C LEU A 26 -10.72 -15.44 -4.29
N ASN A 27 -11.88 -14.76 -4.32
CA ASN A 27 -12.00 -13.30 -4.32
C ASN A 27 -11.06 -12.61 -5.32
N LEU A 28 -10.96 -13.19 -6.53
CA LEU A 28 -10.21 -12.67 -7.67
C LEU A 28 -11.18 -12.16 -8.73
N SER A 29 -10.69 -11.32 -9.64
CA SER A 29 -11.49 -10.99 -10.82
C SER A 29 -11.55 -12.19 -11.77
N ARG A 30 -12.67 -12.36 -12.48
CA ARG A 30 -12.79 -13.35 -13.55
C ARG A 30 -11.67 -13.19 -14.60
N GLN A 31 -11.25 -11.94 -14.86
CA GLN A 31 -10.16 -11.64 -15.77
C GLN A 31 -8.81 -12.17 -15.26
N SER A 32 -8.58 -12.16 -13.94
CA SER A 32 -7.41 -12.77 -13.32
C SER A 32 -7.40 -14.28 -13.55
N ILE A 33 -8.53 -14.97 -13.35
CA ILE A 33 -8.65 -16.41 -13.65
C ILE A 33 -8.37 -16.71 -15.12
N ILE A 34 -8.93 -15.92 -16.05
CA ILE A 34 -8.68 -16.08 -17.49
C ILE A 34 -7.19 -15.93 -17.82
N SER A 35 -6.52 -14.93 -17.25
CA SER A 35 -5.10 -14.65 -17.49
C SER A 35 -4.21 -15.77 -16.94
N LEU A 36 -4.55 -16.29 -15.76
CA LEU A 36 -3.87 -17.44 -15.13
C LEU A 36 -4.05 -18.72 -15.95
N GLU A 37 -5.25 -18.99 -16.47
CA GLU A 37 -5.51 -20.16 -17.34
C GLU A 37 -4.78 -20.08 -18.68
N ARG A 38 -4.57 -18.87 -19.21
CA ARG A 38 -3.79 -18.65 -20.45
C ARG A 38 -2.29 -18.80 -20.23
N GLY A 39 -1.83 -18.81 -18.98
CA GLY A 39 -0.41 -18.90 -18.65
C GLY A 39 0.37 -17.66 -19.07
N GLU A 40 -0.25 -16.49 -19.08
CA GLU A 40 0.39 -15.21 -19.40
C GLU A 40 1.48 -14.87 -18.36
N TYR A 41 1.32 -15.33 -17.12
CA TYR A 41 2.27 -15.21 -16.03
C TYR A 41 2.07 -16.31 -14.97
N LEU A 42 3.06 -16.49 -14.10
CA LEU A 42 2.96 -17.34 -12.91
C LEU A 42 2.32 -16.54 -11.76
N PRO A 43 1.33 -17.09 -11.05
CA PRO A 43 0.70 -16.40 -9.92
C PRO A 43 1.71 -16.09 -8.82
N SER A 44 1.43 -15.05 -8.03
CA SER A 44 2.18 -14.78 -6.81
C SER A 44 2.05 -15.94 -5.81
N SER A 45 2.99 -16.06 -4.87
CA SER A 45 2.98 -17.14 -3.86
C SER A 45 1.66 -17.25 -3.09
N PRO A 46 1.00 -16.14 -2.68
CA PRO A 46 -0.30 -16.21 -2.00
C PRO A 46 -1.42 -16.79 -2.87
N VAL A 47 -1.49 -16.40 -4.15
CA VAL A 47 -2.50 -16.93 -5.07
C VAL A 47 -2.25 -18.41 -5.35
N LEU A 48 -0.99 -18.81 -5.45
CA LEU A 48 -0.61 -20.21 -5.64
C LEU A 48 -1.01 -21.07 -4.43
N LEU A 49 -0.78 -20.58 -3.20
CA LEU A 49 -1.21 -21.26 -1.98
C LEU A 49 -2.74 -21.35 -1.87
N ALA A 50 -3.45 -20.26 -2.18
CA ALA A 50 -4.91 -20.25 -2.18
C ALA A 50 -5.49 -21.26 -3.19
N LEU A 51 -4.86 -21.40 -4.35
CA LEU A 51 -5.23 -22.42 -5.33
C LEU A 51 -4.95 -23.85 -4.82
N MET A 52 -3.80 -24.08 -4.19
CA MET A 52 -3.46 -25.38 -3.59
C MET A 52 -4.46 -25.76 -2.50
N GLU A 53 -4.83 -24.80 -1.65
CA GLU A 53 -5.79 -24.98 -0.56
C GLU A 53 -7.21 -25.22 -1.10
N PHE A 54 -7.66 -24.39 -2.05
CA PHE A 54 -8.98 -24.49 -2.65
C PHE A 54 -9.20 -25.84 -3.37
N PHE A 55 -8.21 -26.28 -4.16
CA PHE A 55 -8.25 -27.58 -4.82
C PHE A 55 -7.78 -28.74 -3.93
N ASN A 56 -7.36 -28.44 -2.70
CA ASN A 56 -6.76 -29.38 -1.76
C ASN A 56 -5.71 -30.30 -2.44
N CYS A 57 -4.81 -29.69 -3.22
CA CYS A 57 -3.84 -30.40 -4.04
C CYS A 57 -2.42 -29.87 -3.81
N PRO A 58 -1.40 -30.74 -3.90
CA PRO A 58 -0.01 -30.33 -3.75
C PRO A 58 0.46 -29.58 -5.01
N ILE A 59 1.52 -28.77 -4.89
CA ILE A 59 1.96 -27.84 -5.93
C ILE A 59 2.31 -28.53 -7.26
N GLU A 60 2.75 -29.79 -7.20
CA GLU A 60 3.08 -30.65 -8.33
C GLU A 60 1.87 -30.95 -9.22
N GLN A 61 0.66 -30.95 -8.65
CA GLN A 61 -0.59 -31.13 -9.39
C GLN A 61 -1.14 -29.81 -9.93
N LEU A 62 -0.66 -28.67 -9.40
CA LEU A 62 -1.06 -27.35 -9.82
C LEU A 62 -0.14 -26.76 -10.91
N VAL A 63 1.16 -27.10 -10.87
CA VAL A 63 2.19 -26.54 -11.75
C VAL A 63 3.07 -27.64 -12.35
N GLU A 64 3.11 -27.70 -13.68
CA GLU A 64 4.05 -28.54 -14.41
C GLU A 64 5.38 -27.83 -14.64
N GLY A 65 6.48 -28.61 -14.65
CA GLY A 65 7.80 -28.14 -15.06
C GLY A 65 8.69 -27.62 -13.92
N ILE A 66 8.24 -27.68 -12.67
CA ILE A 66 9.06 -27.41 -11.49
C ILE A 66 9.92 -28.64 -11.17
N LYS A 67 11.25 -28.49 -11.16
CA LYS A 67 12.15 -29.51 -10.57
C LYS A 67 12.21 -29.28 -9.06
N ILE A 68 11.35 -29.97 -8.31
CA ILE A 68 11.41 -29.94 -6.85
C ILE A 68 12.59 -30.81 -6.41
N THR A 69 13.60 -30.19 -5.80
CA THR A 69 14.67 -30.93 -5.13
C THR A 69 14.20 -31.21 -3.72
N ARG A 70 13.88 -32.47 -3.41
CA ARG A 70 13.48 -32.86 -2.06
C ARG A 70 14.69 -32.66 -1.14
N LEU A 71 14.61 -31.69 -0.23
CA LEU A 71 15.60 -31.54 0.83
C LEU A 71 15.38 -32.70 1.81
N GLU A 72 16.29 -33.68 1.84
CA GLU A 72 16.30 -34.73 2.86
C GLU A 72 16.72 -34.13 4.21
N ASN A 73 15.78 -33.55 4.94
CA ASN A 73 16.02 -33.08 6.30
C ASN A 73 15.41 -34.06 7.32
N ASN A 74 16.24 -34.98 7.80
CA ASN A 74 15.98 -35.88 8.92
C ASN A 74 16.03 -35.15 10.28
N ASN A 75 15.11 -34.21 10.54
CA ASN A 75 14.72 -33.79 11.90
C ASN A 75 13.69 -32.66 11.85
N ILE A 76 12.42 -33.02 11.65
CA ILE A 76 11.30 -32.16 12.04
C ILE A 76 10.68 -32.83 13.27
N GLU A 77 11.01 -32.31 14.45
CA GLU A 77 10.33 -32.71 15.68
C GLU A 77 8.85 -32.37 15.55
N LYS A 78 7.99 -33.36 15.81
CA LYS A 78 6.54 -33.19 15.82
C LYS A 78 6.15 -32.30 17.00
N GLY A 79 6.04 -31.00 16.76
CA GLY A 79 5.38 -30.06 17.66
C GLY A 79 3.92 -30.48 17.87
N GLY A 80 3.54 -30.62 19.15
CA GLY A 80 2.31 -31.27 19.61
C GLY A 80 1.00 -30.70 19.06
N GLU A 81 -0.02 -31.55 19.16
CA GLU A 81 -1.43 -31.22 18.91
C GLU A 81 -1.88 -30.06 19.80
N GLN A 82 -1.68 -28.83 19.34
CA GLN A 82 -2.45 -27.70 19.81
C GLN A 82 -3.75 -27.71 19.04
N ASN A 83 -4.84 -27.80 19.79
CA ASN A 83 -6.20 -27.71 19.30
C ASN A 83 -6.43 -26.27 18.79
N MET A 84 -5.96 -26.01 17.57
CA MET A 84 -6.17 -24.77 16.85
C MET A 84 -7.65 -24.73 16.50
N GLN A 85 -8.43 -23.91 17.18
CA GLN A 85 -9.76 -23.57 16.70
C GLN A 85 -9.55 -22.86 15.36
N LEU A 86 -9.82 -23.59 14.27
CA LEU A 86 -9.81 -23.06 12.91
C LEU A 86 -10.93 -22.03 12.82
N THR A 87 -10.62 -20.78 13.18
CA THR A 87 -11.39 -19.65 12.68
C THR A 87 -11.29 -19.70 11.17
N PRO A 88 -12.39 -19.50 10.41
CA PRO A 88 -12.35 -19.53 8.96
C PRO A 88 -11.22 -18.63 8.45
N TRP A 89 -10.17 -19.25 7.92
CA TRP A 89 -9.04 -18.54 7.36
C TRP A 89 -9.51 -17.93 6.05
N SER A 90 -9.84 -16.63 6.07
CA SER A 90 -10.02 -15.85 4.86
C SER A 90 -8.70 -15.12 4.60
N PRO A 91 -7.98 -15.44 3.51
CA PRO A 91 -6.72 -14.79 3.16
C PRO A 91 -6.85 -13.28 3.15
N PHE A 92 -8.03 -12.77 2.78
CA PHE A 92 -8.32 -11.35 2.68
C PHE A 92 -8.60 -10.72 4.04
N GLN A 93 -9.31 -11.38 4.97
CA GLN A 93 -9.46 -10.82 6.32
C GLN A 93 -8.17 -10.87 7.14
N ALA A 94 -7.32 -11.88 6.93
CA ALA A 94 -6.02 -11.94 7.57
C ALA A 94 -5.05 -10.88 7.00
N ILE A 95 -5.12 -10.61 5.69
CA ILE A 95 -4.35 -9.53 5.03
C ILE A 95 -4.90 -8.15 5.40
N ASP A 96 -6.21 -7.94 5.39
CA ASP A 96 -6.85 -6.67 5.77
C ASP A 96 -6.59 -6.39 7.25
N ARG A 97 -6.71 -7.41 8.12
CA ARG A 97 -6.37 -7.28 9.55
C ARG A 97 -4.87 -7.11 9.77
N MET A 98 -3.99 -7.78 9.01
CA MET A 98 -2.54 -7.50 9.05
C MET A 98 -2.23 -6.09 8.53
N GLN A 99 -2.91 -5.61 7.49
CA GLN A 99 -2.72 -4.27 6.93
C GLN A 99 -3.20 -3.23 7.91
N GLU A 100 -4.36 -3.40 8.52
CA GLU A 100 -4.88 -2.55 9.61
C GLU A 100 -3.94 -2.59 10.82
N GLU A 101 -3.47 -3.77 11.25
CA GLU A 101 -2.53 -3.92 12.36
C GLU A 101 -1.14 -3.34 12.05
N MET A 102 -0.64 -3.46 10.81
CA MET A 102 0.61 -2.82 10.38
C MET A 102 0.44 -1.32 10.25
N ASN A 103 -0.71 -0.84 9.77
CA ASN A 103 -1.02 0.57 9.66
C ASN A 103 -1.12 1.18 11.06
N ASP A 104 -1.80 0.51 11.99
CA ASP A 104 -1.86 0.87 13.43
C ASP A 104 -0.47 0.84 14.08
N MET A 105 0.35 -0.17 13.79
CA MET A 105 1.70 -0.31 14.35
C MET A 105 2.65 0.76 13.82
N VAL A 106 2.62 1.03 12.51
CA VAL A 106 3.39 2.11 11.87
C VAL A 106 2.91 3.46 12.39
N GLU A 107 1.60 3.67 12.52
CA GLU A 107 1.00 4.88 13.09
C GLU A 107 1.46 5.11 14.54
N ARG A 108 1.43 4.06 15.38
CA ARG A 108 1.89 4.14 16.78
C ARG A 108 3.39 4.36 16.91
N THR A 109 4.20 3.88 15.98
CA THR A 109 5.68 3.89 16.07
C THR A 109 6.31 5.10 15.38
N PHE A 110 5.74 5.54 14.26
CA PHE A 110 6.31 6.56 13.38
C PHE A 110 5.36 7.76 13.13
N GLY A 111 4.13 7.71 13.63
CA GLY A 111 3.07 8.71 13.37
C GLY A 111 2.23 8.36 12.14
N ARG A 112 1.03 8.95 12.02
CA ARG A 112 0.12 8.72 10.88
C ARG A 112 0.85 8.92 9.56
N GLY A 113 0.73 7.93 8.67
CA GLY A 113 1.03 8.10 7.24
C GLY A 113 2.51 8.09 6.84
N ASP A 114 3.45 7.56 7.64
CA ASP A 114 4.87 7.45 7.22
C ASP A 114 5.30 6.03 6.78
N TRP A 115 4.59 5.46 5.81
CA TRP A 115 4.95 4.17 5.18
C TRP A 115 6.29 4.22 4.43
N THR A 116 6.67 5.40 3.97
CA THR A 116 7.89 5.67 3.19
C THR A 116 9.14 5.41 4.03
N ARG A 117 9.15 5.86 5.29
CA ARG A 117 10.27 5.62 6.23
C ARG A 117 10.34 4.16 6.68
N ALA A 118 9.19 3.48 6.80
CA ALA A 118 9.12 2.06 7.11
C ALA A 118 9.62 1.17 5.95
N LEU A 119 9.39 1.58 4.71
CA LEU A 119 9.81 0.85 3.49
C LEU A 119 11.17 1.30 2.93
N GLY A 120 11.83 2.28 3.56
CA GLY A 120 13.15 2.80 3.14
C GLY A 120 13.13 3.48 1.77
N THR A 121 11.99 4.01 1.34
CA THR A 121 11.87 4.72 0.06
C THR A 121 12.29 6.18 0.22
N THR A 122 13.06 6.69 -0.74
CA THR A 122 13.60 8.07 -0.70
C THR A 122 12.71 9.11 -1.41
N VAL A 123 11.62 8.65 -2.05
CA VAL A 123 10.64 9.51 -2.72
C VAL A 123 9.70 10.12 -1.68
N GLY A 124 9.41 11.42 -1.78
CA GLY A 124 8.60 12.11 -0.78
C GLY A 124 9.40 12.52 0.47
N ALA A 125 10.74 12.58 0.38
CA ALA A 125 11.56 13.25 1.38
C ALA A 125 11.11 14.71 1.53
N MET A 126 11.00 15.19 2.77
CA MET A 126 10.43 16.50 3.06
C MET A 126 11.29 17.34 4.00
N ASN A 127 11.20 18.66 3.82
CA ASN A 127 11.63 19.66 4.78
C ASN A 127 10.41 20.44 5.27
N ILE A 128 10.42 20.83 6.55
CA ILE A 128 9.37 21.64 7.16
C ILE A 128 10.04 22.83 7.82
N HIS A 129 9.65 24.02 7.38
CA HIS A 129 10.03 25.29 7.97
C HIS A 129 8.79 25.93 8.61
N GLU A 130 8.95 26.44 9.82
CA GLU A 130 7.90 27.09 10.58
C GLU A 130 8.35 28.49 10.99
N ASN A 131 7.50 29.49 10.75
CA ASN A 131 7.66 30.83 11.29
C ASN A 131 6.40 31.25 12.06
N GLU A 132 6.34 32.49 12.57
CA GLU A 132 5.18 32.96 13.35
C GLU A 132 3.87 33.00 12.55
N LYS A 133 3.95 33.13 11.22
CA LYS A 133 2.82 33.37 10.33
C LYS A 133 2.35 32.13 9.59
N GLU A 134 3.24 31.21 9.24
CA GLU A 134 2.93 30.09 8.34
C GLU A 134 3.91 28.92 8.51
N TYR A 135 3.52 27.78 7.94
CA TYR A 135 4.38 26.65 7.66
C TYR A 135 4.71 26.63 6.17
N GLU A 136 5.97 26.34 5.85
CA GLU A 136 6.44 26.08 4.49
C GLU A 136 7.00 24.65 4.45
N ILE A 137 6.43 23.83 3.57
CA ILE A 137 6.75 22.41 3.48
C ILE A 137 7.21 22.11 2.06
N GLU A 138 8.38 21.50 1.92
CA GLU A 138 8.95 21.12 0.64
C GLU A 138 9.04 19.60 0.54
N PHE A 139 8.59 19.02 -0.58
CA PHE A 139 8.72 17.60 -0.89
C PHE A 139 9.55 17.40 -2.15
N GLN A 140 10.50 16.47 -2.11
CA GLN A 140 11.20 16.00 -3.32
C GLN A 140 10.39 14.91 -4.01
N VAL A 141 9.81 15.29 -5.16
CA VAL A 141 8.94 14.44 -5.99
C VAL A 141 9.36 14.50 -7.48
N PRO A 142 10.62 14.19 -7.80
CA PRO A 142 11.11 14.26 -9.18
C PRO A 142 10.36 13.27 -10.07
N GLY A 143 9.89 13.78 -11.21
CA GLY A 143 9.19 12.98 -12.21
C GLY A 143 7.70 12.76 -11.97
N TYR A 144 7.10 13.33 -10.91
CA TYR A 144 5.64 13.35 -10.74
C TYR A 144 5.06 14.56 -11.48
N SER A 145 3.93 14.38 -12.16
CA SER A 145 3.09 15.50 -12.58
C SER A 145 2.15 15.94 -11.45
N ASP A 146 1.48 17.07 -11.66
CA ASP A 146 0.36 17.51 -10.82
C ASP A 146 -0.76 16.45 -10.73
N GLU A 147 -1.05 15.77 -11.84
CA GLU A 147 -2.04 14.68 -11.90
C GLU A 147 -1.64 13.42 -11.10
N ASP A 148 -0.34 13.19 -10.92
CA ASP A 148 0.19 12.04 -10.16
C ASP A 148 0.13 12.26 -8.64
N LEU A 149 -0.16 13.49 -8.19
CA LEU A 149 -0.11 13.92 -6.80
C LEU A 149 -1.49 14.24 -6.24
N THR A 150 -1.72 13.88 -4.99
CA THR A 150 -2.95 14.18 -4.24
C THR A 150 -2.57 14.83 -2.92
N ILE A 151 -3.16 16.00 -2.65
CA ILE A 151 -2.92 16.78 -1.44
C ILE A 151 -4.25 16.97 -0.74
N GLU A 152 -4.36 16.46 0.48
CA GLU A 152 -5.59 16.45 1.25
C GLU A 152 -5.36 17.05 2.64
N MET A 153 -6.31 17.85 3.11
CA MET A 153 -6.37 18.31 4.49
C MET A 153 -7.50 17.58 5.20
N THR A 154 -7.22 16.97 6.34
CA THR A 154 -8.23 16.41 7.23
C THR A 154 -7.96 16.87 8.64
N GLU A 155 -8.87 17.67 9.20
CA GLU A 155 -8.72 18.32 10.50
C GLU A 155 -7.42 19.15 10.58
N ASP A 156 -6.45 18.72 11.37
CA ASP A 156 -5.15 19.38 11.54
C ASP A 156 -4.01 18.64 10.81
N THR A 157 -4.34 17.72 9.92
CA THR A 157 -3.39 16.82 9.25
C THR A 157 -3.41 17.03 7.74
N LEU A 158 -2.26 17.43 7.19
CA LEU A 158 -1.98 17.48 5.76
C LEU A 158 -1.44 16.13 5.29
N THR A 159 -2.04 15.54 4.26
CA THR A 159 -1.57 14.31 3.63
C THR A 159 -1.19 14.60 2.19
N VAL A 160 0.02 14.18 1.81
CA VAL A 160 0.53 14.24 0.44
C VAL A 160 0.79 12.82 -0.03
N SER A 161 0.09 12.43 -1.08
CA SER A 161 0.21 11.11 -1.69
C SER A 161 0.62 11.25 -3.16
N GLY A 162 1.39 10.31 -3.66
CA GLY A 162 1.76 10.25 -5.06
C GLY A 162 1.71 8.84 -5.59
N ASN A 163 1.00 8.64 -6.70
CA ASN A 163 0.89 7.35 -7.36
C ASN A 163 1.16 7.54 -8.85
N LYS A 164 2.36 7.14 -9.28
CA LYS A 164 2.72 7.16 -10.69
C LYS A 164 2.49 5.78 -11.27
N LYS A 165 1.54 5.68 -12.21
CA LYS A 165 1.27 4.42 -12.92
C LYS A 165 2.53 3.93 -13.62
N HIS A 166 2.79 2.64 -13.48
CA HIS A 166 3.95 1.98 -14.05
C HIS A 166 3.97 2.19 -15.57
N GLU A 167 5.01 2.85 -16.12
CA GLU A 167 5.20 2.85 -17.58
C GLU A 167 5.39 1.39 -18.02
N GLU A 168 4.48 0.91 -18.87
CA GLU A 168 4.65 -0.35 -19.57
C GLU A 168 5.95 -0.32 -20.37
N ARG A 169 6.62 -1.47 -20.42
CA ARG A 169 7.86 -1.64 -21.18
C ARG A 169 7.63 -1.12 -22.60
N LYS A 170 8.44 -0.17 -23.06
CA LYS A 170 8.52 0.13 -24.49
C LYS A 170 8.92 -1.16 -25.21
N ASP A 171 8.02 -1.67 -26.05
CA ASP A 171 8.20 -2.90 -26.80
C ASP A 171 9.58 -2.94 -27.47
N GLY A 172 10.30 -4.05 -27.25
CA GLY A 172 11.57 -4.35 -27.92
C GLY A 172 12.87 -3.88 -27.23
N LYS A 173 12.83 -3.28 -26.03
CA LYS A 173 14.06 -2.92 -25.28
C LYS A 173 14.10 -3.58 -23.89
N SER A 174 15.07 -4.46 -23.67
CA SER A 174 15.39 -4.97 -22.33
C SER A 174 16.11 -3.89 -21.53
N ALA A 175 15.58 -3.53 -20.36
CA ALA A 175 16.30 -2.63 -19.44
C ALA A 175 17.60 -3.30 -18.97
N VAL A 176 18.75 -2.70 -19.28
CA VAL A 176 20.08 -3.20 -18.85
C VAL A 176 20.26 -3.02 -17.35
N ARG A 177 19.70 -1.94 -16.78
CA ARG A 177 19.72 -1.62 -15.35
C ARG A 177 18.60 -0.62 -15.03
N ARG A 178 17.97 -0.77 -13.87
CA ARG A 178 16.95 0.14 -13.33
C ARG A 178 17.28 0.36 -11.86
N GLU A 179 17.64 1.58 -11.49
CA GLU A 179 18.07 1.93 -10.12
C GLU A 179 17.01 2.70 -9.34
N TRP A 180 16.12 3.36 -10.06
CA TRP A 180 14.96 4.07 -9.54
C TRP A 180 13.67 3.40 -10.02
N GLN A 181 12.73 3.23 -9.09
CA GLN A 181 11.36 2.89 -9.39
C GLN A 181 10.51 4.06 -8.90
N HIS A 182 9.59 4.54 -9.74
CA HIS A 182 8.58 5.47 -9.27
C HIS A 182 7.63 4.64 -8.42
N SER A 183 7.64 4.92 -7.12
CA SER A 183 6.90 4.14 -6.12
C SER A 183 5.75 4.97 -5.61
N GLU A 184 4.66 4.30 -5.26
CA GLU A 184 3.60 4.94 -4.50
C GLU A 184 4.16 5.44 -3.17
N PHE A 185 3.81 6.67 -2.79
CA PHE A 185 4.14 7.23 -1.50
C PHE A 185 2.92 7.92 -0.89
N SER A 186 2.88 7.94 0.44
CA SER A 186 1.97 8.76 1.22
C SER A 186 2.73 9.26 2.44
N ARG A 187 2.55 10.54 2.76
CA ARG A 187 3.19 11.24 3.87
C ARG A 187 2.16 12.14 4.55
N SER A 188 2.00 12.04 5.86
CA SER A 188 1.12 12.94 6.61
C SER A 188 1.89 13.79 7.62
N ILE A 189 1.48 15.05 7.74
CA ILE A 189 2.05 16.04 8.65
C ILE A 189 0.90 16.61 9.49
N ARG A 190 1.04 16.54 10.80
CA ARG A 190 0.10 17.17 11.73
C ARG A 190 0.63 18.54 12.14
N PHE A 191 -0.16 19.59 11.97
CA PHE A 191 0.23 20.93 12.38
C PHE A 191 0.09 21.11 13.89
N ALA A 192 1.08 21.75 14.52
CA ALA A 192 1.04 22.05 15.95
C ALA A 192 0.10 23.23 16.28
N SER A 193 -0.12 24.11 15.30
CA SER A 193 -0.99 25.29 15.42
C SER A 193 -2.04 25.26 14.32
N PRO A 194 -3.28 25.70 14.58
CA PRO A 194 -4.32 25.79 13.56
C PRO A 194 -3.89 26.63 12.36
N ILE A 195 -4.26 26.19 11.16
CA ILE A 195 -3.99 26.88 9.89
C ILE A 195 -5.30 27.36 9.25
N VAL A 196 -5.19 28.31 8.34
CA VAL A 196 -6.32 28.78 7.51
C VAL A 196 -6.36 27.93 6.25
N GLU A 197 -7.08 26.81 6.29
CA GLU A 197 -7.14 25.80 5.22
C GLU A 197 -7.44 26.38 3.83
N GLU A 198 -8.37 27.34 3.77
CA GLU A 198 -8.78 28.02 2.52
C GLU A 198 -7.65 28.82 1.84
N LYS A 199 -6.57 29.10 2.58
CA LYS A 199 -5.40 29.86 2.10
C LYS A 199 -4.16 29.01 1.93
N VAL A 200 -4.28 27.68 2.01
CA VAL A 200 -3.17 26.78 1.73
C VAL A 200 -2.90 26.81 0.23
N GLU A 201 -1.65 27.07 -0.14
CA GLU A 201 -1.20 27.09 -1.53
C GLU A 201 -0.17 25.98 -1.77
N ALA A 202 -0.25 25.34 -2.92
CA ALA A 202 0.68 24.29 -3.35
C ALA A 202 1.24 24.61 -4.74
N LYS A 203 2.55 24.45 -4.91
CA LYS A 203 3.25 24.71 -6.17
C LYS A 203 4.24 23.59 -6.46
N LEU A 204 4.16 23.02 -7.66
CA LEU A 204 5.13 22.05 -8.16
C LEU A 204 6.07 22.73 -9.16
N GLU A 205 7.37 22.76 -8.86
CA GLU A 205 8.37 23.37 -9.72
C GLU A 205 9.67 22.54 -9.69
N ASN A 206 10.21 22.20 -10.86
CA ASN A 206 11.48 21.46 -11.00
C ASN A 206 11.57 20.16 -10.18
N GLY A 207 10.45 19.47 -9.96
CA GLY A 207 10.40 18.23 -9.17
C GLY A 207 10.35 18.44 -7.65
N THR A 208 10.14 19.68 -7.20
CA THR A 208 9.90 20.03 -5.80
C THR A 208 8.46 20.53 -5.66
N LEU A 209 7.71 19.91 -4.76
CA LEU A 209 6.38 20.38 -4.34
C LEU A 209 6.54 21.23 -3.09
N THR A 210 6.18 22.51 -3.17
CA THR A 210 6.17 23.45 -2.04
C THR A 210 4.73 23.72 -1.62
N ILE A 211 4.45 23.60 -0.33
CA ILE A 211 3.15 23.87 0.28
C ILE A 211 3.32 24.96 1.33
N VAL A 212 2.56 26.04 1.20
CA VAL A 212 2.52 27.15 2.17
C VAL A 212 1.18 27.11 2.90
N ALA A 213 1.23 26.97 4.22
CA ALA A 213 0.05 26.85 5.09
C ALA A 213 0.03 27.97 6.13
N PRO A 214 -0.75 29.05 5.92
CA PRO A 214 -0.85 30.16 6.85
C PRO A 214 -1.49 29.76 8.18
N LYS A 215 -0.94 30.22 9.30
CA LYS A 215 -1.50 30.01 10.64
C LYS A 215 -2.70 30.90 10.90
N VAL A 216 -3.61 30.44 11.75
CA VAL A 216 -4.69 31.26 12.28
C VAL A 216 -4.09 32.27 13.27
N GLU A 217 -4.32 33.57 13.05
CA GLU A 217 -3.89 34.59 14.01
C GLU A 217 -4.56 34.34 15.37
N PRO A 218 -3.79 34.35 16.48
CA PRO A 218 -4.38 34.20 17.81
C PRO A 218 -5.37 35.33 18.05
N ALA A 219 -6.60 34.98 18.44
CA ALA A 219 -7.62 35.97 18.78
C ALA A 219 -7.08 36.92 19.85
N LYS A 220 -6.99 38.22 19.54
CA LYS A 220 -6.60 39.24 20.52
C LYS A 220 -7.53 39.12 21.74
N PRO A 221 -6.99 39.04 22.97
CA PRO A 221 -7.82 38.86 24.15
C PRO A 221 -8.82 40.03 24.27
N LYS A 222 -10.10 39.74 24.10
CA LYS A 222 -11.19 40.71 24.34
C LYS A 222 -11.26 40.95 25.85
N THR A 223 -10.60 42.01 26.30
CA THR A 223 -10.64 42.41 27.70
C THR A 223 -11.91 43.23 27.93
N THR A 224 -12.97 42.61 28.42
CA THR A 224 -14.20 43.34 28.79
C THR A 224 -14.05 43.88 30.21
N LYS A 225 -13.97 45.21 30.37
CA LYS A 225 -14.00 45.85 31.68
C LYS A 225 -15.41 45.74 32.28
N ILE A 226 -15.55 45.05 33.41
CA ILE A 226 -16.81 44.96 34.15
C ILE A 226 -16.89 46.14 35.12
N ALA A 227 -17.94 46.97 35.00
CA ALA A 227 -18.17 48.08 35.92
C ALA A 227 -18.85 47.60 37.20
N VAL A 228 -18.25 47.91 38.36
CA VAL A 228 -18.85 47.63 39.67
C VAL A 228 -19.92 48.68 39.95
N LYS A 229 -21.20 48.26 40.05
CA LYS A 229 -22.27 49.13 40.54
C LYS A 229 -22.23 49.16 42.08
N LYS A 230 -22.07 50.35 42.66
CA LYS A 230 -22.25 50.57 44.11
C LYS A 230 -23.74 50.50 44.45
N LYS A 231 -24.03 49.84 45.58
CA LYS A 231 -25.37 49.68 46.17
C LYS A 231 -25.84 50.95 46.84
#